data_AF-A0A522V5H3-F1
#
_entry.id   AF-A0A522V5H3-F1
#
_cell.length_a   1.000
_cell.length_b   1.000
_cell.length_c   1.000
_cell.angle_alpha   90.00
_cell.angle_beta   90.00
_cell.angle_gamma   90.00
#
_symmetry.space_group_name_H-M   'P 1'
#
loop_
_entity.id
_entity.type
_entity.pdbx_description
1 polymer ?
#
loop_
_entity_poly.entity_id
_entity_poly.type
_entity_poly.pdbx_seq_one_letter_code
_entity_poly.pdbx_strand_id
1 'polypeptide(L)'
;MKEGIISGVPIILRTVLETFADLKNLSADENYVNLMQASYLHEWLRIFKEAKNGDNPYIEKISQVENLNQVYAEHEDNLQKLKENNYTPLSHFKRFEKAGMADEYRSIYNFVCSHSHSNIRSLYDRYTHVTGNDFTVICYKDQTPHDITLYSTTLCDLLINAGLVTHDFFGSGLIFEIKTMTAEWDKFKEKLLTSKSSGCG
;
A
#
# COMPACT_ATOMS: atom_id res chain seq x y z
N MET A 1 8.43 -23.48 -18.68
CA MET A 1 8.78 -22.67 -17.50
C MET A 1 8.02 -23.25 -16.33
N LYS A 2 8.67 -23.53 -15.19
CA LYS A 2 7.93 -23.83 -13.95
C LYS A 2 7.08 -22.60 -13.63
N GLU A 3 5.77 -22.78 -13.51
CA GLU A 3 4.83 -21.74 -13.12
C GLU A 3 5.35 -21.12 -11.82
N GLY A 4 5.78 -19.86 -11.91
CA GLY A 4 6.40 -19.16 -10.80
C GLY A 4 5.34 -18.89 -9.75
N ILE A 5 5.59 -19.33 -8.52
CA ILE A 5 4.77 -18.99 -7.37
C ILE A 5 4.85 -17.47 -7.17
N ILE A 6 3.81 -16.73 -7.57
CA ILE A 6 3.74 -15.27 -7.45
C ILE A 6 3.17 -14.91 -6.07
N SER A 7 3.90 -15.22 -4.98
CA SER A 7 3.44 -14.89 -3.63
C SER A 7 3.68 -13.42 -3.22
N GLY A 8 4.34 -12.61 -4.06
CA GLY A 8 4.75 -11.24 -3.73
C GLY A 8 3.90 -10.11 -4.33
N VAL A 9 3.17 -10.36 -5.42
CA VAL A 9 2.50 -9.28 -6.18
C VAL A 9 1.44 -8.52 -5.38
N PRO A 10 0.55 -9.16 -4.59
CA PRO A 10 -0.41 -8.43 -3.75
C PRO A 10 0.27 -7.51 -2.72
N ILE A 11 1.42 -7.92 -2.18
CA ILE A 11 2.17 -7.14 -1.19
C ILE A 11 2.77 -5.89 -1.87
N ILE A 12 3.40 -6.07 -3.03
CA ILE A 12 3.94 -4.96 -3.84
C ILE A 12 2.81 -4.00 -4.23
N LEU A 13 1.68 -4.53 -4.70
CA LEU A 13 0.52 -3.73 -5.10
C LEU A 13 -0.03 -2.90 -3.94
N ARG A 14 -0.10 -3.46 -2.73
CA ARG A 14 -0.48 -2.69 -1.53
C ARG A 14 0.45 -1.51 -1.30
N THR A 15 1.76 -1.74 -1.28
CA THR A 15 2.75 -0.67 -1.07
C THR A 15 2.66 0.41 -2.14
N VAL A 16 2.49 0.02 -3.40
CA VAL A 16 2.35 0.96 -4.51
C VAL A 16 1.05 1.78 -4.40
N LEU A 17 -0.07 1.16 -3.98
CA LEU A 17 -1.32 1.88 -3.71
C LEU A 17 -1.17 2.94 -2.62
N GLU A 18 -0.57 2.57 -1.48
CA GLU A 18 -0.33 3.50 -0.37
C GLU A 18 0.58 4.66 -0.82
N THR A 19 1.66 4.33 -1.53
CA THR A 19 2.63 5.33 -2.04
C THR A 19 1.99 6.25 -3.08
N PHE A 20 1.13 5.71 -3.95
CA PHE A 20 0.43 6.52 -4.95
C PHE A 20 -0.56 7.48 -4.32
N ALA A 21 -1.26 7.07 -3.26
CA ALA A 21 -2.11 7.99 -2.48
C ALA A 21 -1.28 9.13 -1.86
N ASP A 22 -0.11 8.83 -1.30
CA ASP A 22 0.79 9.85 -0.76
C ASP A 22 1.34 10.78 -1.86
N LEU A 23 1.67 10.26 -3.05
CA LEU A 23 2.09 11.06 -4.21
C LEU A 23 0.98 12.03 -4.68
N LYS A 24 -0.28 11.55 -4.78
CA LYS A 24 -1.41 12.42 -5.14
C LYS A 24 -1.63 13.51 -4.10
N ASN A 25 -1.50 13.18 -2.82
CA ASN A 25 -1.64 14.17 -1.75
C ASN A 25 -0.51 15.21 -1.79
N LEU A 26 0.75 14.80 -1.95
CA LEU A 26 1.91 15.71 -2.02
C LEU A 26 1.86 16.62 -3.26
N SER A 27 1.45 16.09 -4.41
CA SER A 27 1.33 16.88 -5.64
C SER A 27 0.18 17.89 -5.58
N ALA A 28 -0.85 17.63 -4.78
CA ALA A 28 -1.99 18.54 -4.59
C ALA A 28 -1.79 19.57 -3.46
N ASP A 29 -1.02 19.23 -2.43
CA ASP A 29 -0.85 20.02 -1.20
C ASP A 29 0.55 19.79 -0.62
N GLU A 30 1.46 20.76 -0.80
CA GLU A 30 2.83 20.68 -0.28
C GLU A 30 2.87 20.53 1.25
N ASN A 31 1.86 21.05 1.97
CA ASN A 31 1.78 20.93 3.41
C ASN A 31 1.37 19.53 3.87
N TYR A 32 1.01 18.63 2.94
CA TYR A 32 0.77 17.22 3.27
C TYR A 32 1.99 16.56 3.92
N VAL A 33 3.21 17.03 3.63
CA VAL A 33 4.42 16.57 4.32
C VAL A 33 4.32 16.69 5.84
N ASN A 34 3.58 17.68 6.36
CA ASN A 34 3.37 17.85 7.80
C ASN A 34 2.47 16.75 8.40
N LEU A 35 1.48 16.25 7.63
CA LEU A 35 0.65 15.10 8.02
C LEU A 35 1.45 13.79 8.00
N MET A 36 2.36 13.65 7.03
CA MET A 36 3.32 12.54 6.99
C MET A 36 4.27 12.59 8.20
N GLN A 37 4.81 13.77 8.51
CA GLN A 37 5.68 13.98 9.66
C GLN A 37 4.97 13.70 10.98
N ALA A 38 3.72 14.14 11.12
CA ALA A 38 2.92 13.82 12.31
C ALA A 38 2.75 12.31 12.49
N SER A 39 2.46 11.59 11.40
CA SER A 39 2.32 10.12 11.41
C SER A 39 3.64 9.42 11.75
N TYR A 40 4.76 9.89 11.20
CA TYR A 40 6.11 9.41 11.50
C TYR A 40 6.45 9.56 12.99
N LEU A 41 6.28 10.76 13.55
CA LEU A 41 6.55 11.03 14.97
C LEU A 41 5.66 10.18 15.88
N HIS A 42 4.38 10.00 15.51
CA HIS A 42 3.44 9.19 16.29
C HIS A 42 3.87 7.73 16.40
N GLU A 43 4.30 7.10 15.31
CA GLU A 43 4.76 5.71 15.33
C GLU A 43 6.07 5.56 16.12
N TRP A 44 7.02 6.49 15.99
CA TRP A 44 8.23 6.48 16.80
C TRP A 44 7.97 6.64 18.29
N LEU A 45 7.04 7.52 18.68
CA LEU A 45 6.63 7.66 20.08
C LEU A 45 6.08 6.36 20.66
N ARG A 46 5.37 5.55 19.87
CA ARG A 46 4.90 4.21 20.30
C ARG A 46 6.07 3.26 20.54
N ILE A 47 7.06 3.26 19.64
CA ILE A 47 8.28 2.46 19.80
C ILE A 47 9.07 2.90 21.04
N PHE A 48 9.29 4.20 21.21
CA PHE A 48 10.03 4.73 22.36
C PHE A 48 9.30 4.47 23.68
N LYS A 49 7.97 4.58 23.69
CA LYS A 49 7.16 4.23 24.86
C LYS A 49 7.35 2.76 25.26
N GLU A 50 7.34 1.87 24.28
CA GLU A 50 7.61 0.44 24.53
C GLU A 50 9.06 0.20 24.98
N ALA A 51 10.03 0.89 24.37
CA ALA A 51 11.44 0.76 24.73
C ALA A 51 11.70 1.22 26.17
N LYS A 52 11.01 2.28 26.63
CA LYS A 52 11.10 2.76 28.02
C LYS A 52 10.61 1.73 29.05
N ASN A 53 9.70 0.83 28.68
CA ASN A 53 9.27 -0.24 29.57
C ASN A 53 10.39 -1.28 29.80
N GLY A 54 11.30 -1.46 28.84
CA GLY A 54 12.48 -2.31 28.96
C GLY A 54 12.25 -3.82 28.80
N ASP A 55 11.00 -4.26 28.73
CA ASP A 55 10.64 -5.68 28.73
C ASP A 55 10.68 -6.36 27.35
N ASN A 56 10.78 -5.57 26.26
CA ASN A 56 10.69 -6.08 24.90
C ASN A 56 12.09 -6.36 24.29
N PRO A 57 12.48 -7.65 24.10
CA PRO A 57 13.82 -8.01 23.63
C PRO A 57 14.10 -7.56 22.19
N TYR A 58 13.07 -7.32 21.37
CA TYR A 58 13.26 -6.89 19.98
C TYR A 58 13.68 -5.42 19.85
N ILE A 59 13.55 -4.64 20.92
CA ILE A 59 13.89 -3.21 20.93
C ILE A 59 14.85 -2.84 22.07
N GLU A 60 15.54 -3.84 22.66
CA GLU A 60 16.50 -3.65 23.75
C GLU A 60 17.58 -2.61 23.41
N LYS A 61 18.07 -2.61 22.17
CA LYS A 61 19.07 -1.60 21.74
C LYS A 61 18.54 -0.17 21.82
N ILE A 62 17.23 0.03 21.63
CA ILE A 62 16.59 1.33 21.73
C ILE A 62 16.44 1.73 23.21
N SER A 63 16.13 0.78 24.10
CA SER A 63 15.99 1.06 25.54
C SER A 63 17.31 1.47 26.20
N GLN A 64 18.45 1.03 25.65
CA GLN A 64 19.80 1.36 26.13
C GLN A 64 20.34 2.70 25.61
N VAL A 65 19.59 3.43 24.78
CA VAL A 65 20.02 4.75 24.28
C VAL A 65 20.04 5.75 25.45
N GLU A 66 21.20 6.29 25.77
CA GLU A 66 21.41 7.18 26.94
C GLU A 66 20.46 8.39 26.95
N ASN A 67 20.19 8.97 25.78
CA ASN A 67 19.33 10.14 25.62
C ASN A 67 17.89 9.81 25.21
N LEU A 68 17.41 8.56 25.38
CA LEU A 68 16.07 8.14 24.96
C LEU A 68 14.95 9.03 25.55
N ASN A 69 15.09 9.44 26.81
CA ASN A 69 14.11 10.33 27.45
C ASN A 69 14.05 11.72 26.79
N GLN A 70 15.20 12.26 26.41
CA GLN A 70 15.29 13.52 25.70
C GLN A 70 14.69 13.39 24.29
N VAL A 71 15.09 12.36 23.53
CA VAL A 71 14.57 12.13 22.17
C VAL A 71 13.05 11.94 22.17
N TYR A 72 12.53 11.20 23.16
CA TYR A 72 11.08 11.05 23.35
C TYR A 72 10.40 12.41 23.55
N ALA A 73 10.91 13.24 24.46
CA ALA A 73 10.34 14.55 24.76
C ALA A 73 10.38 15.49 23.54
N GLU A 74 11.48 15.46 22.77
CA GLU A 74 11.61 16.21 21.52
C GLU A 74 10.58 15.76 20.46
N HIS A 75 10.35 14.46 20.31
CA HIS A 75 9.35 13.94 19.37
C HIS A 75 7.91 14.28 19.82
N GLU A 76 7.66 14.26 21.12
CA GLU A 76 6.37 14.63 21.71
C GLU A 76 6.06 16.11 21.48
N ASP A 77 7.03 16.99 21.75
CA ASP A 77 6.93 18.44 21.49
C ASP A 77 6.74 18.75 20.00
N ASN A 78 7.52 18.12 19.12
CA ASN A 78 7.37 18.30 17.67
C ASN A 78 5.99 17.83 17.17
N LEU A 79 5.47 16.71 17.68
CA LEU A 79 4.13 16.25 17.33
C LEU A 79 3.06 17.21 17.85
N GLN A 80 3.24 17.76 19.05
CA GLN A 80 2.32 18.72 19.63
C GLN A 80 2.26 20.02 18.81
N LYS A 81 3.40 20.55 18.38
CA LYS A 81 3.50 21.70 17.47
C LYS A 81 2.78 21.46 16.14
N LEU A 82 2.90 20.25 15.56
CA LEU A 82 2.17 19.89 14.35
C LEU A 82 0.66 19.87 14.58
N LYS A 83 0.20 19.30 15.71
CA LYS A 83 -1.23 19.27 16.08
C LYS A 83 -1.81 20.67 16.27
N GLU A 84 -1.06 21.58 16.88
CA GLU A 84 -1.45 22.99 17.05
C GLU A 84 -1.65 23.70 15.71
N ASN A 85 -0.95 23.25 14.67
CA ASN A 85 -1.12 23.71 13.30
C ASN A 85 -2.11 22.84 12.48
N ASN A 86 -2.97 22.05 13.15
CA ASN A 86 -3.96 21.14 12.55
C ASN A 86 -3.39 19.96 11.75
N TYR A 87 -2.11 19.62 11.92
CA TYR A 87 -1.50 18.45 11.31
C TYR A 87 -1.52 17.28 12.29
N THR A 88 -2.49 16.39 12.12
CA THR A 88 -2.64 15.18 12.94
C THR A 88 -2.32 13.92 12.12
N PRO A 89 -1.81 12.85 12.76
CA PRO A 89 -1.60 11.58 12.09
C PRO A 89 -2.87 11.09 11.40
N LEU A 90 -2.76 10.72 10.12
CA LEU A 90 -3.90 10.23 9.35
C LEU A 90 -4.04 8.71 9.47
N SER A 91 -5.28 8.25 9.57
CA SER A 91 -5.58 6.84 9.32
C SER A 91 -5.39 6.50 7.84
N HIS A 92 -5.20 5.21 7.52
CA HIS A 92 -5.12 4.77 6.12
C HIS A 92 -6.34 5.22 5.30
N PHE A 93 -7.55 5.13 5.86
CA PHE A 93 -8.73 5.62 5.16
C PHE A 93 -8.66 7.12 4.83
N LYS A 94 -8.30 7.96 5.81
CA LYS A 94 -8.22 9.42 5.61
C LYS A 94 -7.14 9.83 4.62
N ARG A 95 -6.03 9.10 4.58
CA ARG A 95 -5.00 9.24 3.53
C ARG A 95 -5.56 9.04 2.13
N PHE A 96 -6.27 7.94 1.91
CA PHE A 96 -6.88 7.62 0.61
C PHE A 96 -8.03 8.57 0.27
N GLU A 97 -8.86 8.94 1.25
CA GLU A 97 -9.95 9.91 1.06
C GLU A 97 -9.41 11.27 0.58
N LYS A 98 -8.34 11.79 1.21
CA LYS A 98 -7.71 13.06 0.80
C LYS A 98 -7.10 12.98 -0.61
N ALA A 99 -6.62 11.81 -1.02
CA ALA A 99 -6.12 11.55 -2.37
C ALA A 99 -7.23 11.35 -3.41
N GLY A 100 -8.51 11.41 -3.02
CA GLY A 100 -9.65 11.09 -3.88
C GLY A 100 -9.70 9.63 -4.31
N MET A 101 -9.22 8.71 -3.46
CA MET A 101 -9.09 7.27 -3.72
C MET A 101 -9.92 6.41 -2.74
N ALA A 102 -11.09 6.90 -2.32
CA ALA A 102 -11.91 6.23 -1.33
C ALA A 102 -12.45 4.88 -1.83
N ASP A 103 -12.73 4.76 -3.13
CA ASP A 103 -13.26 3.53 -3.72
C ASP A 103 -12.19 2.45 -3.82
N GLU A 104 -10.96 2.81 -4.22
CA GLU A 104 -9.79 1.93 -4.22
C GLU A 104 -9.47 1.43 -2.81
N TYR A 105 -9.62 2.29 -1.80
CA TYR A 105 -9.47 1.89 -0.40
C TYR A 105 -10.50 0.83 0.02
N ARG A 106 -11.78 1.06 -0.33
CA ARG A 106 -12.89 0.17 0.05
C ARG A 106 -12.89 -1.15 -0.73
N SER A 107 -12.25 -1.17 -1.90
CA SER A 107 -12.16 -2.33 -2.77
C SER A 107 -10.74 -2.92 -2.76
N ILE A 108 -9.89 -2.55 -3.72
CA ILE A 108 -8.59 -3.16 -4.01
C ILE A 108 -7.72 -3.24 -2.76
N TYR A 109 -7.59 -2.13 -2.02
CA TYR A 109 -6.79 -2.08 -0.80
C TYR A 109 -7.28 -3.08 0.25
N ASN A 110 -8.59 -3.23 0.45
CA ASN A 110 -9.16 -4.22 1.38
C ASN A 110 -8.72 -5.65 1.02
N PHE A 111 -8.76 -5.99 -0.28
CA PHE A 111 -8.33 -7.30 -0.77
C PHE A 111 -6.82 -7.51 -0.58
N VAL A 112 -5.96 -6.59 -1.02
CA VAL A 112 -4.50 -6.77 -0.93
C VAL A 112 -3.96 -6.63 0.49
N CYS A 113 -4.60 -5.83 1.35
CA CYS A 113 -4.26 -5.70 2.76
C CYS A 113 -4.49 -7.03 3.51
N SER A 114 -5.53 -7.78 3.14
CA SER A 114 -5.73 -9.15 3.66
C SER A 114 -4.62 -10.12 3.27
N HIS A 115 -3.83 -9.83 2.22
CA HIS A 115 -2.63 -10.60 1.89
C HIS A 115 -1.42 -10.22 2.77
N SER A 116 -1.47 -9.09 3.46
CA SER A 116 -0.43 -8.69 4.42
C SER A 116 -0.74 -9.12 5.86
N HIS A 117 -1.99 -9.52 6.14
CA HIS A 117 -2.44 -9.92 7.46
C HIS A 117 -2.91 -11.37 7.45
N SER A 118 -2.41 -12.19 8.38
CA SER A 118 -2.89 -13.56 8.59
C SER A 118 -4.28 -13.57 9.23
N ASN A 119 -5.30 -13.20 8.46
CA ASN A 119 -6.70 -13.29 8.86
C ASN A 119 -7.34 -14.58 8.32
N ILE A 120 -8.53 -14.91 8.82
CA ILE A 120 -9.22 -16.15 8.43
C ILE A 120 -9.44 -16.26 6.92
N ARG A 121 -9.70 -15.12 6.23
CA ARG A 121 -9.84 -15.06 4.78
C ARG A 121 -8.55 -15.46 4.07
N SER A 122 -7.41 -14.91 4.50
CA SER A 122 -6.10 -15.25 3.95
C SER A 122 -5.73 -16.72 4.21
N LEU A 123 -6.20 -17.28 5.34
CA LEU A 123 -5.99 -18.69 5.66
C LEU A 123 -6.79 -19.60 4.74
N TYR A 124 -8.09 -19.31 4.56
CA TYR A 124 -8.92 -20.03 3.60
C TYR A 124 -8.37 -19.90 2.18
N ASP A 125 -8.03 -18.69 1.78
CA ASP A 125 -7.62 -18.41 0.41
C ASP A 125 -6.31 -19.10 0.05
N ARG A 126 -5.29 -19.06 0.92
CA ARG A 126 -3.96 -19.62 0.65
C ARG A 126 -3.84 -21.09 0.95
N TYR A 127 -4.48 -21.55 2.02
CA TYR A 127 -4.18 -22.83 2.61
C TYR A 127 -5.30 -23.83 2.56
N THR A 128 -6.47 -23.50 2.00
CA THR A 128 -7.58 -24.45 1.95
C THR A 128 -8.13 -24.65 0.54
N HIS A 129 -8.49 -25.89 0.25
CA HIS A 129 -9.33 -26.26 -0.87
C HIS A 129 -10.54 -27.03 -0.34
N VAL A 130 -11.72 -26.42 -0.49
CA VAL A 130 -12.98 -26.97 0.01
C VAL A 130 -13.61 -27.82 -1.09
N THR A 131 -13.99 -29.05 -0.76
CA THR A 131 -14.59 -30.02 -1.67
C THR A 131 -15.84 -30.60 -1.00
N GLY A 132 -17.02 -30.08 -1.38
CA GLY A 132 -18.28 -30.47 -0.74
C GLY A 132 -18.32 -30.10 0.74
N ASN A 133 -18.47 -31.10 1.62
CA ASN A 133 -18.47 -30.94 3.08
C ASN A 133 -17.09 -31.18 3.73
N ASP A 134 -16.02 -31.31 2.93
CA ASP A 134 -14.66 -31.58 3.40
C ASP A 134 -13.67 -30.52 2.89
N PHE A 135 -12.46 -30.46 3.46
CA PHE A 135 -11.40 -29.57 3.00
C PHE A 135 -10.02 -30.22 3.07
N THR A 136 -9.13 -29.79 2.18
CA THR A 136 -7.71 -30.14 2.23
C THR A 136 -6.87 -28.90 2.53
N VAL A 137 -5.79 -29.11 3.29
CA VAL A 137 -4.81 -28.06 3.57
C VAL A 137 -3.70 -28.08 2.51
N ILE A 138 -3.48 -26.95 1.84
CA ILE A 138 -2.51 -26.79 0.76
C ILE A 138 -1.43 -25.81 1.19
N CYS A 139 -0.16 -26.19 1.24
CA CYS A 139 0.90 -25.26 1.66
C CYS A 139 1.21 -24.17 0.61
N TYR A 140 0.99 -24.48 -0.67
CA TYR A 140 1.23 -23.58 -1.81
C TYR A 140 0.08 -23.71 -2.80
N LYS A 141 -0.90 -22.82 -2.69
CA LYS A 141 -1.98 -22.73 -3.68
C LYS A 141 -1.51 -21.85 -4.83
N ASP A 142 -1.62 -22.36 -6.04
CA ASP A 142 -1.32 -21.57 -7.23
C ASP A 142 -2.30 -20.41 -7.36
N GLN A 143 -1.78 -19.24 -7.73
CA GLN A 143 -2.65 -18.12 -8.10
C GLN A 143 -3.28 -18.40 -9.45
N THR A 144 -4.55 -18.04 -9.60
CA THR A 144 -5.21 -18.22 -10.88
C THR A 144 -4.62 -17.25 -11.91
N PRO A 145 -4.62 -17.58 -13.21
CA PRO A 145 -4.26 -16.64 -14.26
C PRO A 145 -5.10 -15.35 -14.23
N HIS A 146 -6.30 -15.41 -13.65
CA HIS A 146 -7.16 -14.25 -13.42
C HIS A 146 -6.57 -13.32 -12.36
N ASP A 147 -6.17 -13.85 -11.20
CA ASP A 147 -5.60 -13.04 -10.10
C ASP A 147 -4.30 -12.35 -10.53
N ILE A 148 -3.43 -13.09 -11.21
CA ILE A 148 -2.18 -12.56 -11.75
C ILE A 148 -2.47 -11.40 -12.71
N THR A 149 -3.48 -11.56 -13.57
CA THR A 149 -3.87 -10.51 -14.53
C THR A 149 -4.38 -9.29 -13.79
N LEU A 150 -5.34 -9.46 -12.87
CA LEU A 150 -5.94 -8.37 -12.10
C LEU A 150 -4.89 -7.56 -11.36
N TYR A 151 -4.00 -8.22 -10.62
CA TYR A 151 -2.98 -7.50 -9.86
C TYR A 151 -1.95 -6.82 -10.75
N SER A 152 -1.51 -7.49 -11.82
CA SER A 152 -0.54 -6.92 -12.75
C SER A 152 -1.11 -5.71 -13.50
N THR A 153 -2.36 -5.80 -13.98
CA THR A 153 -2.99 -4.67 -14.68
C THR A 153 -3.22 -3.49 -13.74
N THR A 154 -3.65 -3.75 -12.51
CA THR A 154 -3.84 -2.70 -11.50
C THR A 154 -2.50 -2.03 -11.16
N LEU A 155 -1.42 -2.81 -11.01
CA LEU A 155 -0.09 -2.28 -10.76
C LEU A 155 0.37 -1.37 -11.91
N CYS A 156 0.20 -1.81 -13.16
CA CYS A 156 0.51 -1.00 -14.33
C CYS A 156 -0.32 0.29 -14.40
N ASP A 157 -1.62 0.22 -14.10
CA ASP A 157 -2.50 1.40 -14.02
C ASP A 157 -1.95 2.41 -13.00
N LEU A 158 -1.57 1.96 -11.81
CA LEU A 158 -1.02 2.85 -10.78
C LEU A 158 0.32 3.48 -11.19
N LEU A 159 1.21 2.71 -11.83
CA LEU A 159 2.50 3.21 -12.27
C LEU A 159 2.37 4.27 -13.38
N ILE A 160 1.48 4.04 -14.36
CA ILE A 160 1.21 5.00 -15.43
C ILE A 160 0.60 6.29 -14.84
N ASN A 161 -0.36 6.16 -13.92
CA ASN A 161 -0.97 7.32 -13.27
C ASN A 161 0.02 8.06 -12.36
N ALA A 162 0.92 7.36 -11.67
CA ALA A 162 2.01 7.99 -10.93
C ALA A 162 2.94 8.78 -11.85
N GLY A 163 3.24 8.25 -13.04
CA GLY A 163 3.94 8.97 -14.10
C GLY A 163 3.21 10.24 -14.51
N LEU A 164 1.91 10.16 -14.80
CA LEU A 164 1.10 11.34 -15.15
C LEU A 164 1.19 12.43 -14.08
N VAL A 165 0.94 12.07 -12.81
CA VAL A 165 0.99 13.02 -11.68
C VAL A 165 2.37 13.66 -11.56
N THR A 166 3.43 12.86 -11.63
CA THR A 166 4.82 13.33 -11.47
C THR A 166 5.21 14.29 -12.59
N HIS A 167 4.96 13.90 -13.84
CA HIS A 167 5.40 14.67 -14.99
C HIS A 167 4.58 15.94 -15.21
N ASP A 168 3.29 15.93 -14.83
CA ASP A 168 2.44 17.12 -14.77
C ASP A 168 2.93 18.08 -13.69
N PHE A 169 3.15 17.58 -12.47
CA PHE A 169 3.61 18.39 -11.34
C PHE A 169 4.96 19.09 -11.61
N PHE A 170 5.95 18.35 -12.13
CA PHE A 170 7.27 18.91 -12.41
C PHE A 170 7.36 19.67 -13.74
N GLY A 171 6.32 19.68 -14.57
CA GLY A 171 6.35 20.34 -15.87
C GLY A 171 7.44 19.79 -16.79
N SER A 172 7.73 18.49 -16.71
CA SER A 172 8.89 17.83 -17.35
C SER A 172 8.91 17.86 -18.89
N GLY A 173 7.85 18.34 -19.53
CA GLY A 173 7.66 18.28 -20.98
C GLY A 173 7.22 16.91 -21.52
N LEU A 174 7.21 15.86 -20.69
CA LEU A 174 6.93 14.49 -21.12
C LEU A 174 5.45 14.04 -20.98
N ILE A 175 4.54 14.99 -20.72
CA ILE A 175 3.14 14.67 -20.45
C ILE A 175 2.44 14.06 -21.67
N PHE A 176 2.88 14.42 -22.88
CA PHE A 176 2.31 13.88 -24.11
C PHE A 176 2.70 12.41 -24.30
N GLU A 177 3.99 12.04 -24.12
CA GLU A 177 4.41 10.64 -24.24
C GLU A 177 3.67 9.76 -23.23
N ILE A 178 3.50 10.23 -21.99
CA ILE A 178 2.81 9.43 -20.98
C ILE A 178 1.33 9.27 -21.32
N LYS A 179 0.64 10.31 -21.81
CA LYS A 179 -0.74 10.18 -22.29
C LYS A 179 -0.85 9.19 -23.45
N THR A 180 0.13 9.17 -24.35
CA THR A 180 0.21 8.14 -25.41
C THR A 180 0.36 6.75 -24.82
N MET A 181 1.27 6.55 -23.86
CA MET A 181 1.45 5.27 -23.16
C MET A 181 0.18 4.84 -22.42
N THR A 182 -0.56 5.76 -21.80
CA THR A 182 -1.86 5.47 -21.16
C THR A 182 -2.86 4.93 -22.19
N ALA A 183 -2.99 5.59 -23.34
CA ALA A 183 -3.91 5.16 -24.38
C ALA A 183 -3.53 3.81 -25.01
N GLU A 184 -2.23 3.54 -25.17
CA GLU A 184 -1.74 2.24 -25.64
C GLU A 184 -2.00 1.14 -24.60
N TRP A 185 -1.76 1.45 -23.33
CA TRP A 185 -2.02 0.54 -22.22
C TRP A 185 -3.51 0.19 -22.10
N ASP A 186 -4.42 1.17 -22.21
CA ASP A 186 -5.86 0.90 -22.15
C ASP A 186 -6.32 -0.02 -23.28
N LYS A 187 -5.82 0.18 -24.50
CA LYS A 187 -6.07 -0.72 -25.64
C LYS A 187 -5.52 -2.13 -25.39
N PHE A 188 -4.35 -2.24 -24.79
CA PHE A 188 -3.75 -3.53 -24.45
C PHE A 188 -4.56 -4.25 -23.37
N LYS A 189 -4.94 -3.53 -22.30
CA LYS A 189 -5.73 -4.03 -21.18
C LYS A 189 -7.10 -4.54 -21.65
N GLU A 190 -7.79 -3.80 -22.52
CA GLU A 190 -9.06 -4.22 -23.11
C GLU A 190 -8.93 -5.55 -23.89
N LYS A 191 -7.89 -5.69 -24.72
CA LYS A 191 -7.60 -6.96 -25.43
C LYS A 191 -7.30 -8.11 -24.47
N LEU A 192 -6.57 -7.85 -23.40
CA LEU A 192 -6.21 -8.86 -22.41
C LEU A 192 -7.44 -9.37 -21.64
N LEU A 193 -8.40 -8.49 -21.36
CA LEU A 193 -9.65 -8.84 -20.67
C LEU A 193 -10.67 -9.52 -21.60
N THR A 194 -10.71 -9.13 -22.88
CA THR A 194 -11.65 -9.69 -23.89
C THR A 194 -11.18 -11.02 -24.49
N SER A 195 -9.88 -11.27 -24.63
CA SER A 195 -9.35 -12.54 -25.14
C SER A 195 -9.62 -13.76 -24.23
N LYS A 196 -9.99 -13.52 -22.96
CA LYS A 196 -10.30 -14.57 -21.98
C LYS A 196 -11.78 -14.99 -21.96
N SER A 197 -12.71 -14.22 -22.52
CA SER A 197 -14.12 -14.61 -22.59
C SER A 197 -14.44 -15.61 -23.72
N SER A 198 -13.49 -15.86 -24.63
CA SER A 198 -13.61 -16.82 -25.74
C SER A 198 -13.09 -18.23 -25.42
N GLY A 199 -12.65 -18.51 -24.19
CA GLY A 199 -12.03 -19.79 -23.79
C GLY A 199 -12.85 -20.66 -22.83
N CYS A 200 -14.07 -20.27 -22.46
CA CYS A 200 -15.01 -21.11 -21.71
C CYS A 200 -16.16 -21.50 -22.64
N GLY A 201 -15.93 -22.55 -23.41
CA GLY A 201 -16.93 -23.32 -24.15
C GLY A 201 -16.59 -24.79 -24.07
#